data_AF-A0A146FEF4-F1
#
_entry.id   AF-A0A146FEF4-F1
#
_cell.length_a   1.000
_cell.length_b   1.000
_cell.length_c   1.000
_cell.angle_alpha   90.00
_cell.angle_beta   90.00
_cell.angle_gamma   90.00
#
_symmetry.space_group_name_H-M   'P 1'
#
loop_
_entity.id
_entity.type
_entity.pdbx_description
1 polymer ?
#
loop_
_entity_poly.entity_id
_entity_poly.type
_entity_poly.pdbx_seq_one_letter_code
_entity_poly.pdbx_strand_id
1 'polypeptide(L)'
;MVRLMALGLFLISALTAQACTYCQCEFSDSSHCCVYSDATIGELDCTSICAKAHRADGVSNADGTAGTACNAGGKYECISAITAQGRTPCYTE
;
A
#
# COMPACT_ATOMS: atom_id res chain seq x y z
N MET A 1 6.58 44.58 2.79
CA MET A 1 5.67 43.56 2.25
C MET A 1 6.49 42.29 2.07
N VAL A 2 6.47 41.38 3.04
CA VAL A 2 7.30 40.16 3.01
C VAL A 2 6.46 39.04 2.42
N ARG A 3 6.71 38.69 1.16
CA ARG A 3 6.08 37.54 0.49
C ARG A 3 6.66 36.25 1.10
N LEU A 4 5.88 35.61 1.97
CA LEU A 4 6.14 34.25 2.45
C LEU A 4 6.03 33.30 1.25
N MET A 5 7.16 33.02 0.62
CA MET A 5 7.29 31.98 -0.39
C MET A 5 7.20 30.63 0.33
N ALA A 6 6.02 30.01 0.28
CA ALA A 6 5.83 28.64 0.71
C ALA A 6 6.60 27.72 -0.25
N LEU A 7 7.84 27.36 0.11
CA LEU A 7 8.60 26.31 -0.54
C LEU A 7 7.98 24.97 -0.15
N GLY A 8 7.03 24.52 -0.96
CA GLY A 8 6.46 23.18 -0.86
C GLY A 8 7.57 22.14 -1.04
N LEU A 9 7.83 21.38 0.02
CA LEU A 9 8.72 20.23 0.00
C LEU A 9 8.02 19.11 -0.79
N PHE A 10 8.22 19.07 -2.10
CA PHE A 10 7.87 17.90 -2.90
C PHE A 10 8.89 16.79 -2.60
N LEU A 11 8.55 15.92 -1.66
CA LEU A 11 9.21 14.64 -1.49
C LEU A 11 8.83 13.78 -2.69
N ILE A 12 9.74 13.69 -3.66
CA ILE A 12 9.64 12.74 -4.76
C ILE A 12 9.98 11.38 -4.13
N SER A 13 8.96 10.61 -3.77
CA SER A 13 9.11 9.21 -3.40
C SER A 13 9.70 8.48 -4.59
N ALA A 14 10.99 8.17 -4.51
CA ALA A 14 11.64 7.28 -5.45
C ALA A 14 10.95 5.92 -5.32
N LEU A 15 10.17 5.53 -6.34
CA LEU A 15 9.80 4.14 -6.55
C LEU A 15 11.08 3.39 -6.96
N THR A 16 11.95 3.14 -6.00
CA THR A 16 12.90 2.04 -6.15
C THR A 16 12.08 0.78 -5.99
N ALA A 17 12.02 -0.05 -7.03
CA ALA A 17 11.54 -1.42 -6.93
C ALA A 17 12.50 -2.15 -5.97
N GLN A 18 12.26 -1.97 -4.68
CA GLN A 18 12.93 -2.69 -3.62
C GLN A 18 12.32 -4.09 -3.60
N ALA A 19 13.17 -5.08 -3.39
CA ALA A 19 12.76 -6.47 -3.32
C ALA A 19 11.99 -6.72 -2.01
N CYS A 20 10.70 -6.38 -1.99
CA CYS A 20 9.96 -6.35 -0.74
C CYS A 20 9.31 -7.70 -0.49
N THR A 21 9.58 -8.26 0.70
CA THR A 21 8.94 -9.49 1.19
C THR A 21 7.59 -9.21 1.84
N TYR A 22 7.34 -7.95 2.23
CA TYR A 22 6.07 -7.46 2.77
C TYR A 22 5.73 -6.12 2.12
N CYS A 23 4.59 -6.08 1.43
CA CYS A 23 4.03 -4.89 0.81
C CYS A 23 2.99 -4.28 1.75
N GLN A 24 3.25 -3.09 2.27
CA GLN A 24 2.23 -2.28 2.93
C GLN A 24 1.55 -1.41 1.88
N CYS A 25 0.37 -1.82 1.44
CA CYS A 25 -0.42 -1.03 0.51
C CYS A 25 -1.01 0.19 1.23
N GLU A 26 -1.09 1.29 0.50
CA GLU A 26 -1.62 2.55 1.02
C GLU A 26 -3.01 2.84 0.45
N PHE A 27 -3.75 3.68 1.17
CA PHE A 27 -4.93 4.36 0.64
C PHE A 27 -4.53 5.57 -0.23
N SER A 28 -5.47 6.14 -0.98
CA SER A 28 -5.22 7.33 -1.80
C SER A 28 -4.71 8.54 -0.98
N ASP A 29 -5.02 8.58 0.32
CA ASP A 29 -4.56 9.59 1.28
C ASP A 29 -3.20 9.27 1.93
N SER A 30 -2.50 8.22 1.46
CA SER A 30 -1.23 7.72 1.99
C SER A 30 -1.31 7.15 3.42
N SER A 31 -2.51 6.84 3.93
CA SER A 31 -2.65 6.06 5.15
C SER A 31 -2.51 4.56 4.89
N HIS A 32 -2.16 3.79 5.91
CA HIS A 32 -1.96 2.34 5.78
C HIS A 32 -3.27 1.61 5.48
N CYS A 33 -3.34 0.93 4.35
CA CYS A 33 -4.52 0.18 3.93
C CYS A 33 -4.47 -1.27 4.41
N CYS A 34 -3.54 -2.06 3.90
CA CYS A 34 -3.39 -3.47 4.26
C CYS A 34 -1.96 -3.93 4.00
N VAL A 35 -1.62 -5.13 4.44
CA VAL A 35 -0.32 -5.74 4.21
C VAL A 35 -0.48 -7.05 3.43
N TYR A 36 0.33 -7.20 2.39
CA TYR A 36 0.48 -8.44 1.64
C TYR A 36 1.90 -8.98 1.82
N SER A 37 2.00 -10.30 1.96
CA SER A 37 3.28 -11.00 2.00
C SER A 37 3.09 -12.43 1.52
N ASP A 38 4.02 -12.93 0.71
CA ASP A 38 4.05 -14.32 0.28
C ASP A 38 5.45 -14.89 0.51
N ALA A 39 5.54 -15.88 1.40
CA ALA A 39 6.81 -16.51 1.78
C ALA A 39 7.39 -17.42 0.67
N THR A 40 6.62 -17.74 -0.36
CA THR A 40 7.02 -18.64 -1.46
C THR A 40 7.62 -17.90 -2.65
N ILE A 41 7.27 -16.61 -2.83
CA ILE A 41 7.64 -15.80 -3.99
C ILE A 41 8.96 -15.05 -3.73
N GLY A 42 9.30 -14.79 -2.46
CA GLY A 42 10.52 -14.09 -2.06
C GLY A 42 10.43 -12.58 -2.34
N GLU A 43 10.59 -12.19 -3.59
CA GLU A 43 10.52 -10.79 -4.03
C GLU A 43 9.15 -10.47 -4.64
N LEU A 44 8.41 -9.55 -4.02
CA LEU A 44 7.06 -9.21 -4.42
C LEU A 44 7.04 -7.97 -5.32
N ASP A 45 6.24 -8.04 -6.40
CA ASP A 45 5.86 -6.86 -7.17
C ASP A 45 4.76 -6.08 -6.45
N CYS A 46 5.15 -5.34 -5.41
CA CYS A 46 4.24 -4.56 -4.59
C CYS A 46 3.45 -3.51 -5.37
N THR A 47 3.97 -3.02 -6.51
CA THR A 47 3.24 -2.07 -7.36
C THR A 47 2.00 -2.73 -7.93
N SER A 48 2.18 -3.89 -8.57
CA SER A 48 1.07 -4.64 -9.18
C SER A 48 0.10 -5.17 -8.12
N ILE A 49 0.62 -5.65 -6.99
CA ILE A 49 -0.18 -6.13 -5.87
C ILE A 49 -1.05 -5.00 -5.30
N CYS A 50 -0.44 -3.87 -4.94
CA CYS A 50 -1.17 -2.76 -4.31
C CYS A 50 -2.04 -1.97 -5.28
N ALA A 51 -1.88 -2.16 -6.60
CA ALA A 51 -2.78 -1.59 -7.61
C ALA A 51 -4.19 -2.20 -7.57
N LYS A 52 -4.32 -3.43 -7.07
CA LYS A 52 -5.58 -4.19 -6.98
C LYS A 52 -5.90 -4.68 -5.56
N ALA A 53 -5.20 -4.16 -4.55
CA ALA A 53 -5.34 -4.64 -3.18
C ALA A 53 -6.64 -4.15 -2.53
N HIS A 54 -7.27 -5.07 -1.79
CA HIS A 54 -8.44 -4.81 -0.95
C HIS A 54 -8.16 -5.27 0.48
N ARG A 55 -8.77 -4.63 1.47
CA ARG A 55 -8.62 -5.01 2.88
C ARG A 55 -9.39 -6.28 3.19
N ALA A 56 -8.79 -7.24 3.89
CA ALA A 56 -9.54 -8.36 4.46
C ALA A 56 -10.29 -7.94 5.74
N ASP A 57 -11.28 -7.06 5.61
CA ASP A 57 -12.07 -6.48 6.70
C ASP A 57 -13.51 -7.01 6.78
N GLY A 58 -13.88 -7.95 5.91
CA GLY A 58 -15.21 -8.59 5.91
C GLY A 58 -16.31 -7.73 5.28
N VAL A 59 -15.96 -6.61 4.64
CA VAL A 59 -16.88 -5.81 3.83
C VAL A 59 -16.98 -6.41 2.43
N SER A 60 -18.11 -6.28 1.76
CA SER A 60 -18.26 -6.59 0.33
C SER A 60 -18.67 -5.34 -0.43
N ASN A 61 -18.00 -5.05 -1.53
CA ASN A 61 -18.30 -3.92 -2.38
C ASN A 61 -19.50 -4.21 -3.28
N ALA A 62 -20.09 -3.16 -3.85
CA ALA A 62 -21.23 -3.27 -4.75
C ALA A 62 -20.93 -4.01 -6.07
N ASP A 63 -19.66 -4.09 -6.45
CA ASP A 63 -19.16 -4.82 -7.63
C ASP A 63 -18.89 -6.31 -7.34
N GLY A 64 -19.10 -6.76 -6.09
CA GLY A 64 -18.90 -8.14 -5.67
C GLY A 64 -17.49 -8.47 -5.20
N THR A 65 -16.56 -7.52 -5.23
CA THR A 65 -15.21 -7.71 -4.65
C THR A 65 -15.27 -7.72 -3.13
N ALA A 66 -14.37 -8.50 -2.51
CA ALA A 66 -14.28 -8.59 -1.06
C ALA A 66 -13.30 -7.55 -0.53
N GLY A 67 -13.73 -6.78 0.46
CA GLY A 67 -12.89 -5.90 1.23
C GLY A 67 -12.86 -4.45 0.77
N THR A 68 -12.53 -3.53 1.67
CA THR A 68 -12.37 -2.11 1.28
C THR A 68 -11.18 -1.93 0.33
N ALA A 69 -11.39 -1.32 -0.84
CA ALA A 69 -10.34 -1.06 -1.82
C ALA A 69 -9.28 -0.06 -1.30
N CYS A 70 -8.00 -0.35 -1.53
CA CYS A 70 -6.91 0.58 -1.18
C CYS A 70 -6.81 1.75 -2.18
N ASN A 71 -7.06 1.51 -3.47
CA ASN A 71 -7.21 2.53 -4.51
C ASN A 71 -6.13 3.64 -4.56
N ALA A 72 -4.87 3.30 -4.25
CA ALA A 72 -3.76 4.25 -4.34
C ALA A 72 -2.97 4.14 -5.66
N GLY A 73 -3.46 3.36 -6.63
CA GLY A 73 -2.79 3.16 -7.91
C GLY A 73 -1.44 2.45 -7.79
N GLY A 74 -1.30 1.51 -6.83
CA GLY A 74 -0.06 0.77 -6.64
C GLY A 74 0.95 1.44 -5.72
N LYS A 75 0.56 2.43 -4.91
CA LYS A 75 1.44 2.95 -3.85
C LYS A 75 1.61 1.94 -2.72
N TYR A 76 2.85 1.81 -2.27
CA TYR A 76 3.21 0.90 -1.19
C TYR A 76 4.44 1.40 -0.42
N GLU A 77 4.57 0.89 0.79
CA GLU A 77 5.80 0.92 1.57
C GLU A 77 6.30 -0.51 1.80
N CYS A 78 7.61 -0.67 1.86
CA CYS A 78 8.22 -1.95 2.19
C CYS A 78 8.44 -2.04 3.68
N ILE A 79 7.81 -3.03 4.30
CA ILE A 79 7.87 -3.19 5.75
C ILE A 79 8.55 -4.50 6.13
N SER A 80 8.84 -4.64 7.42
CA SER A 80 9.35 -5.90 7.97
C SER A 80 8.22 -6.80 8.47
N ALA A 81 8.52 -8.09 8.64
CA ALA A 81 7.62 -9.04 9.29
C ALA A 81 7.15 -8.55 10.68
N ILE A 82 8.01 -7.85 11.43
CA ILE A 82 7.69 -7.32 12.75
C ILE A 82 6.61 -6.23 12.65
N THR A 83 6.76 -5.32 11.69
CA THR A 83 5.82 -4.21 11.43
C THR A 83 4.49 -4.71 10.85
N ALA A 84 4.52 -5.83 10.13
CA ALA A 84 3.34 -6.48 9.57
C ALA A 84 2.43 -7.12 10.64
N GLN A 85 2.97 -7.44 11.82
CA GLN A 85 2.20 -8.06 12.89
C GLN A 85 1.03 -7.18 13.32
N GLY A 86 -0.17 -7.75 13.34
CA GLY A 86 -1.40 -7.05 13.73
C GLY A 86 -1.94 -6.07 12.68
N ARG A 87 -1.34 -5.98 11.49
CA ARG A 87 -1.91 -5.22 10.37
C ARG A 87 -3.00 -6.03 9.68
N THR A 88 -3.98 -5.34 9.10
CA THR A 88 -5.02 -5.97 8.29
C THR A 88 -4.40 -6.60 7.03
N PRO A 89 -4.62 -7.89 6.75
CA PRO A 89 -4.10 -8.51 5.54
C PRO A 89 -4.82 -8.00 4.29
N CYS A 90 -4.16 -8.03 3.14
CA CYS A 90 -4.79 -7.74 1.85
C CYS A 90 -5.44 -9.00 1.25
N TYR A 91 -6.58 -8.83 0.59
CA TYR A 91 -7.00 -9.68 -0.51
C TYR A 91 -6.36 -9.19 -1.80
N THR A 92 -5.78 -10.11 -2.56
CA THR A 92 -5.25 -9.87 -3.90
C THR A 92 -5.95 -10.85 -4.84
N GLU A 93 -6.65 -10.33 -5.84
CA GLU A 93 -7.39 -11.10 -6.85
C GLU A 93 -6.63 -11.20 -8.17
#